data_AF-A0AA39JIX2-F1
#
_entry.id   AF-A0AA39JIX2-F1
#
_cell.length_a   1.000
_cell.length_b   1.000
_cell.length_c   1.000
_cell.angle_alpha   90.00
_cell.angle_beta   90.00
_cell.angle_gamma   90.00
#
_symmetry.space_group_name_H-M   'P 1'
#
loop_
_entity.id
_entity.type
_entity.pdbx_description
1 polymer ?
#
loop_
_entity_poly.entity_id
_entity_poly.type
_entity_poly.pdbx_seq_one_letter_code
_entity_poly.pdbx_strand_id
1 'polypeptide(L)'
;MQREPPPFVWARGPPDPPFTGGGYYPFKPPGIKLTLSGRFHPDKKICFSMSDFHPRSWNPAWSVATVLTGLPSFMLSDEITTGSVTSSDTHKSTYAQRSHGWNLR
;
A
#
# COMPACT_ATOMS: atom_id res chain seq x y z
N MET A 1 -2.98 -15.05 22.76
CA MET A 1 -1.59 -14.85 22.30
C MET A 1 -1.58 -14.88 20.78
N GLN A 2 -1.69 -13.71 20.15
CA GLN A 2 -1.73 -13.60 18.69
C GLN A 2 -0.29 -13.78 18.17
N ARG A 3 -0.06 -14.91 17.47
CA ARG A 3 1.22 -15.20 16.82
C ARG A 3 1.40 -14.24 15.65
N GLU A 4 2.65 -13.88 15.41
CA GLU A 4 3.12 -12.76 14.61
C GLU A 4 2.41 -12.56 13.25
N PRO A 5 2.24 -11.30 12.79
CA PRO A 5 1.65 -11.04 11.48
C PRO A 5 2.57 -11.51 10.34
N PRO A 6 2.00 -11.86 9.16
CA PRO A 6 2.77 -12.36 8.02
C PRO A 6 3.83 -11.34 7.53
N PRO A 7 4.92 -11.80 6.90
CA PRO A 7 6.17 -11.04 6.72
C PRO A 7 6.11 -9.86 5.71
N PHE A 8 4.94 -9.48 5.20
CA PHE A 8 4.82 -8.62 4.02
C PHE A 8 4.33 -7.19 4.25
N VAL A 9 4.13 -6.76 5.52
CA VAL A 9 3.70 -5.38 5.82
C VAL A 9 4.67 -4.70 6.77
N TRP A 10 5.58 -3.90 6.21
CA TRP A 10 6.42 -2.99 6.98
C TRP A 10 5.72 -1.63 7.12
N ALA A 11 4.83 -1.50 8.11
CA ALA A 11 4.45 -0.19 8.63
C ALA A 11 5.42 0.19 9.77
N ARG A 12 6.70 0.45 9.45
CA ARG A 12 7.66 0.96 10.45
C ARG A 12 7.82 2.47 10.29
N GLY A 13 7.30 3.21 11.26
CA GLY A 13 7.74 4.59 11.52
C GLY A 13 9.00 4.59 12.40
N PRO A 14 9.85 5.62 12.31
CA PRO A 14 10.92 5.84 13.30
C PRO A 14 10.35 6.05 14.71
N PRO A 15 11.11 5.84 15.80
CA PRO A 15 10.65 6.15 17.14
C PRO A 15 10.81 7.66 17.43
N ASP A 16 9.71 8.41 17.49
CA ASP A 16 9.71 9.78 18.01
C ASP A 16 9.26 9.84 19.49
N PRO A 17 9.62 10.92 20.21
CA PRO A 17 9.45 11.04 21.65
C PRO A 17 7.97 11.08 22.08
N PRO A 18 7.65 10.73 23.34
CA PRO A 18 6.32 10.29 23.77
C PRO A 18 5.19 11.34 23.78
N PHE A 19 5.42 12.61 23.42
CA PHE A 19 4.44 13.69 23.65
C PHE A 19 4.33 14.78 22.57
N THR A 20 4.46 14.46 21.28
CA THR A 20 4.09 15.36 20.18
C THR A 20 2.92 14.78 19.38
N GLY A 21 1.72 15.36 19.60
CA GLY A 21 0.42 14.83 19.20
C GLY A 21 0.16 14.77 17.69
N GLY A 22 0.45 13.61 17.09
CA GLY A 22 -0.01 13.17 15.77
C GLY A 22 1.11 12.47 15.02
N GLY A 23 1.51 11.25 15.35
CA GLY A 23 0.69 10.07 15.59
C GLY A 23 0.90 9.12 14.41
N TYR A 24 1.64 8.04 14.63
CA TYR A 24 1.72 6.91 13.71
C TYR A 24 0.32 6.30 13.51
N TYR A 25 0.19 5.33 12.59
CA TYR A 25 -1.06 4.58 12.45
C TYR A 25 -1.62 4.17 13.83
N PRO A 26 -2.91 4.39 14.12
CA PRO A 26 -3.99 4.71 13.17
C PRO A 26 -4.31 6.20 13.01
N PHE A 27 -3.57 7.14 13.63
CA PHE A 27 -3.92 8.57 13.58
C PHE A 27 -3.48 9.28 12.29
N LYS A 28 -2.57 8.66 11.52
CA LYS A 28 -2.20 9.07 10.17
C LYS A 28 -2.43 7.92 9.18
N PRO A 29 -2.85 8.22 7.95
CA PRO A 29 -2.96 7.22 6.89
C PRO A 29 -1.60 6.58 6.57
N PRO A 30 -1.60 5.32 6.10
CA PRO A 30 -0.39 4.65 5.67
C PRO A 30 0.05 5.10 4.27
N GLY A 31 1.37 5.12 4.04
CA GLY A 31 1.90 5.10 2.68
C GLY A 31 1.81 3.67 2.12
N ILE A 32 1.15 3.51 0.97
CA ILE A 32 0.96 2.19 0.33
C ILE A 32 1.96 2.04 -0.80
N LYS A 33 2.66 0.91 -0.84
CA LYS A 33 3.56 0.51 -1.92
C LYS A 33 3.20 -0.90 -2.36
N LEU A 34 3.45 -1.20 -3.63
CA LEU A 34 3.13 -2.50 -4.20
C LEU A 34 4.38 -3.18 -4.74
N THR A 35 4.31 -4.50 -4.78
CA THR A 35 5.24 -5.31 -5.56
C THR A 35 4.98 -5.15 -7.06
N LEU A 36 5.83 -5.80 -7.84
CA LEU A 36 5.75 -5.90 -9.28
C LEU A 36 4.37 -6.40 -9.74
N SER A 37 3.59 -5.51 -10.35
CA SER A 37 2.22 -5.80 -10.81
C SER A 37 1.96 -5.38 -12.26
N GLY A 38 2.80 -4.52 -12.83
CA GLY A 38 2.54 -3.87 -14.14
C GLY A 38 1.54 -2.72 -14.08
N ARG A 39 0.82 -2.54 -12.96
CA ARG A 39 -0.13 -1.44 -12.76
C ARG A 39 0.48 -0.23 -12.06
N PHE A 40 1.40 -0.48 -11.14
CA PHE A 40 2.09 0.53 -10.35
C PHE A 40 3.60 0.28 -10.36
N HIS A 41 4.40 1.35 -10.24
CA HIS A 41 5.83 1.26 -10.06
C HIS A 41 6.16 0.55 -8.73
N PRO A 42 7.01 -0.49 -8.73
CA PRO A 42 7.47 -1.12 -7.51
C PRO A 42 8.12 -0.10 -6.56
N ASP A 43 7.90 -0.29 -5.26
CA ASP A 43 8.49 0.53 -4.18
C ASP A 43 8.17 2.03 -4.20
N LYS A 44 7.31 2.48 -5.10
CA LYS A 44 6.77 3.85 -5.15
C LYS A 44 5.45 3.90 -4.39
N LYS A 45 5.23 5.02 -3.69
CA LYS A 45 3.95 5.26 -3.02
C LYS A 45 2.85 5.44 -4.07
N ILE A 46 1.69 4.84 -3.82
CA ILE A 46 0.51 4.98 -4.65
C ILE A 46 -0.52 5.90 -4.00
N CYS A 47 -1.22 6.68 -4.81
CA CYS A 47 -2.31 7.52 -4.36
C CYS A 47 -3.64 6.76 -4.51
N PHE A 48 -4.25 6.41 -3.37
CA PHE A 48 -5.59 5.82 -3.26
C PHE A 48 -6.33 6.46 -2.07
N SER A 49 -7.66 6.46 -2.05
CA SER A 49 -8.51 7.19 -1.08
C SER A 49 -8.20 6.95 0.40
N MET A 50 -7.53 5.84 0.73
CA MET A 50 -7.12 5.45 2.09
C MET A 50 -5.61 5.59 2.36
N SER A 51 -4.87 6.29 1.50
CA SER A 51 -3.41 6.48 1.57
C SER A 51 -2.98 7.82 2.15
N ASP A 52 -1.68 7.97 2.42
CA ASP A 52 -1.08 9.20 2.93
C ASP A 52 -1.11 10.41 2.00
N PHE A 53 -1.58 10.23 0.77
CA PHE A 53 -1.94 11.32 -0.13
C PHE A 53 -3.24 12.05 0.27
N HIS A 54 -4.10 11.43 1.10
CA HIS A 54 -5.40 11.99 1.49
C HIS A 54 -5.60 12.05 3.02
N PRO A 55 -4.77 12.82 3.76
CA PRO A 55 -4.86 12.91 5.22
C PRO A 55 -6.21 13.44 5.73
N ARG A 56 -6.91 14.27 4.94
CA ARG A 56 -8.23 14.81 5.30
C ARG A 56 -9.34 13.76 5.20
N SER A 57 -9.18 12.77 4.32
CA SER A 57 -10.18 11.71 4.10
C SER A 57 -9.89 10.45 4.93
N TRP A 58 -8.77 10.43 5.66
CA TRP A 58 -8.39 9.31 6.50
C TRP A 58 -9.34 9.17 7.69
N ASN A 59 -9.86 7.96 7.88
CA ASN A 59 -10.61 7.59 9.07
C ASN A 59 -9.73 6.70 9.97
N PRO A 60 -9.34 7.15 11.18
CA PRO A 60 -8.57 6.33 12.13
C PRO A 60 -9.24 5.01 12.56
N ALA A 61 -10.54 4.83 12.29
CA ALA A 61 -11.22 3.56 12.51
C ALA A 61 -10.93 2.51 11.43
N TRP A 62 -10.36 2.89 10.28
CA TRP A 62 -9.99 1.94 9.23
C TRP A 62 -8.78 1.10 9.67
N SER A 63 -9.05 -0.19 9.85
CA SER A 63 -8.01 -1.16 10.13
C SER A 63 -7.15 -1.43 8.89
N VAL A 64 -5.94 -1.99 9.08
CA VAL A 64 -5.14 -2.53 7.97
C VAL A 64 -5.96 -3.51 7.11
N ALA A 65 -6.78 -4.35 7.74
CA ALA A 65 -7.67 -5.27 7.02
C ALA A 65 -8.69 -4.53 6.14
N THR A 66 -9.27 -3.44 6.63
CA THR A 66 -10.18 -2.59 5.85
C THR A 66 -9.49 -2.01 4.62
N VAL A 67 -8.27 -1.49 4.79
CA VAL A 67 -7.47 -0.94 3.68
C VAL A 67 -7.15 -2.03 2.65
N LEU A 68 -6.73 -3.22 3.10
CA LEU A 68 -6.41 -4.36 2.22
C LEU A 68 -7.64 -4.91 1.51
N THR A 69 -8.84 -4.82 2.09
CA THR A 69 -10.09 -5.22 1.42
C THR A 69 -10.50 -4.22 0.33
N GLY A 70 -10.23 -2.93 0.50
CA GLY A 70 -10.53 -1.91 -0.52
C GLY A 70 -9.52 -1.85 -1.67
N LEU A 71 -8.26 -2.23 -1.41
CA LEU A 71 -7.16 -2.12 -2.37
C LEU A 71 -7.39 -2.91 -3.68
N PRO A 72 -7.93 -4.14 -3.69
CA PRO A 72 -8.22 -4.87 -4.93
C PRO A 72 -9.17 -4.12 -5.88
N SER A 73 -10.19 -3.43 -5.35
CA SER A 73 -11.10 -2.62 -6.19
C SER A 73 -10.35 -1.51 -6.93
N PHE A 74 -9.36 -0.91 -6.27
CA PHE A 74 -8.50 0.10 -6.89
C PHE A 74 -7.50 -0.50 -7.89
N MET A 75 -6.96 -1.68 -7.60
CA MET A 75 -6.05 -2.40 -8.50
C MET A 75 -6.71 -2.77 -9.84
N LEU A 76 -8.01 -3.03 -9.84
CA LEU A 76 -8.80 -3.38 -11.01
C LEU A 76 -9.32 -2.17 -11.78
N SER A 77 -9.09 -0.94 -11.31
CA SER A 77 -9.48 0.28 -12.01
C SER A 77 -8.42 0.73 -13.02
N ASP A 78 -8.88 1.39 -14.08
CA ASP A 78 -8.03 2.04 -15.09
C ASP A 78 -7.65 3.50 -14.72
N GLU A 79 -7.88 3.91 -13.47
CA GLU A 79 -7.64 5.28 -13.02
C GLU A 79 -6.14 5.63 -12.99
N ILE A 80 -5.70 6.63 -13.75
CA ILE A 80 -4.30 7.06 -13.71
C ILE A 80 -4.06 7.93 -12.47
N THR A 81 -3.29 7.39 -11.51
CA THR A 81 -2.95 8.05 -10.25
C THR A 81 -1.45 8.06 -10.01
N THR A 82 -0.97 8.76 -8.97
CA THR A 82 0.45 8.76 -8.58
C THR A 82 0.97 7.34 -8.41
N GLY A 83 2.10 7.04 -9.05
CA GLY A 83 2.73 5.72 -9.03
C GLY A 83 2.20 4.75 -10.09
N SER A 84 1.16 5.12 -10.86
CA SER A 84 0.63 4.29 -11.95
C SER A 84 1.63 4.10 -13.10
N VAL A 85 1.52 2.98 -13.80
CA VAL A 85 2.27 2.65 -15.02
C VAL A 85 1.30 2.29 -16.12
N THR A 86 1.55 2.79 -17.33
CA THR A 86 0.84 2.34 -18.54
C THR A 86 1.51 1.07 -19.06
N SER A 87 0.78 -0.04 -19.08
CA SER A 87 1.27 -1.31 -19.62
C SER A 87 0.14 -2.11 -20.28
N SER A 88 0.51 -2.97 -21.23
CA SER A 88 -0.42 -3.92 -21.85
C SER A 88 -0.79 -5.05 -20.88
N ASP A 89 -1.90 -5.73 -21.12
CA ASP A 89 -2.31 -6.88 -20.30
C ASP A 89 -1.29 -8.03 -20.38
N THR A 90 -0.60 -8.18 -21.51
CA THR A 90 0.52 -9.11 -21.67
C THR A 90 1.67 -8.79 -20.70
N HIS A 91 2.00 -7.50 -20.53
CA HIS A 91 2.99 -7.07 -19.55
C HIS A 91 2.49 -7.29 -18.11
N LYS A 92 1.24 -6.93 -17.78
CA LYS A 92 0.66 -7.18 -16.45
C LYS A 92 0.74 -8.66 -16.07
N SER A 93 0.36 -9.55 -16.98
CA SER A 93 0.44 -11.01 -16.79
C SER A 93 1.89 -11.48 -16.56
N THR A 94 2.83 -10.98 -17.36
CA THR A 94 4.26 -11.30 -17.20
C THR A 94 4.79 -10.84 -15.84
N TYR A 95 4.40 -9.63 -15.40
CA TYR A 95 4.79 -9.11 -14.10
C TYR A 95 4.20 -9.92 -12.94
N ALA A 96 2.94 -10.34 -13.04
CA ALA A 96 2.30 -11.20 -12.04
C ALA A 96 3.06 -12.52 -11.86
N GLN A 97 3.46 -13.18 -12.95
CA GLN A 97 4.24 -14.43 -12.90
C GLN A 97 5.63 -14.25 -12.27
N ARG A 98 6.27 -13.10 -12.50
CA ARG A 98 7.61 -12.80 -11.97
C ARG A 98 7.59 -12.25 -10.54
N SER A 99 6.45 -11.74 -10.07
CA SER A 99 6.31 -11.05 -8.78
C SER A 99 6.76 -11.91 -7.60
N HIS A 100 6.47 -13.21 -7.62
CA HIS A 100 6.88 -14.12 -6.55
C HIS A 100 8.40 -14.22 -6.44
N GLY A 101 9.09 -14.44 -7.56
CA GLY A 101 10.56 -14.49 -7.58
C GLY A 101 11.22 -13.13 -7.28
N TRP A 102 10.52 -12.02 -7.52
CA TRP A 102 10.96 -10.70 -7.09
C TRP A 102 10.90 -10.55 -5.56
N ASN A 103 9.81 -11.02 -4.93
CA ASN A 103 9.59 -10.89 -3.48
C ASN A 103 10.45 -11.81 -2.60
N LEU A 104 11.05 -12.85 -3.18
CA LEU A 104 11.91 -13.81 -2.47
C LEU A 104 13.38 -13.38 -2.41
N ARG A 105 13.73 -12.23 -3.00
CA ARG A 105 15.07 -11.65 -2.97
C ARG A 105 15.18 -10.63 -1.85
#